data_AF-A0A5D4SP10-F1
#
_entry.id   AF-A0A5D4SP10-F1
#
_cell.length_a   1.000
_cell.length_b   1.000
_cell.length_c   1.000
_cell.angle_alpha   90.00
_cell.angle_beta   90.00
_cell.angle_gamma   90.00
#
_symmetry.space_group_name_H-M   'P 1'
#
loop_
_entity.id
_entity.type
_entity.pdbx_description
1 polymer ?
#
loop_
_entity_poly.entity_id
_entity_poly.type
_entity_poly.pdbx_seq_one_letter_code
_entity_poly.pdbx_strand_id
1 'polypeptide(L)'
;MLGHQIKAELYRAATWRQITIWALLILILPTVQFLLIKDNYVFYRQLDLFLRLNSNFVPLLFPIIVVLVNATQFVGEQKNDFIQYTRLRIPLTTYLYGKLLTNAILTFTISFLIVFLPFVFSMYIEPFLGVVKIYPPDGNPIPYTTFEQLLFLGTLPYGIIYSIWVGLNGMMYATIALLAVMILDKPFVALSIPFIYYLLADFVTQVLGVFKFSPSSTIFPFSISQQPLWTVFVPFAVLCLAVIILGLYLKENLYKRYE
;
A
#
# COMPACT_ATOMS: atom_id res chain seq x y z
N MET A 1 17.52 9.39 20.81
CA MET A 1 18.27 9.44 19.53
C MET A 1 17.42 8.99 18.35
N LEU A 2 16.85 7.78 18.35
CA LEU A 2 16.00 7.27 17.25
C LEU A 2 14.81 8.19 16.90
N GLY A 3 14.05 8.67 17.89
CA GLY A 3 12.92 9.57 17.63
C GLY A 3 13.31 10.91 16.98
N HIS A 4 14.52 11.42 17.26
CA HIS A 4 15.03 12.61 16.59
C HIS A 4 15.42 12.31 15.14
N GLN A 5 16.00 11.13 14.89
CA GLN A 5 16.31 10.66 13.53
C GLN A 5 15.05 10.50 12.69
N ILE A 6 14.00 9.87 13.23
CA ILE A 6 12.72 9.69 12.51
C ILE A 6 12.15 11.06 12.12
N LYS A 7 12.11 12.02 13.05
CA LYS A 7 11.65 13.38 12.76
C LYS A 7 12.49 14.04 11.66
N ALA A 8 13.81 13.96 11.75
CA ALA A 8 14.71 14.54 10.75
C ALA A 8 14.49 13.90 9.36
N GLU A 9 14.33 12.58 9.28
CA GLU A 9 14.05 11.86 8.05
C GLU A 9 12.67 12.21 7.48
N LEU A 10 11.64 12.35 8.32
CA LEU A 10 10.31 12.81 7.89
C LEU A 10 10.37 14.22 7.29
N TYR A 11 11.09 15.15 7.93
CA TYR A 11 11.28 16.49 7.38
C TYR A 11 12.04 16.49 6.06
N ARG A 12 13.05 15.62 5.91
CA ARG A 12 13.80 15.45 4.65
C ARG A 12 12.95 14.85 3.54
N ALA A 13 12.06 13.91 3.87
CA ALA A 13 11.14 13.31 2.92
C ALA A 13 9.95 14.22 2.57
N ALA A 14 9.63 15.20 3.43
CA ALA A 14 8.55 16.17 3.20
C ALA A 14 9.02 17.37 2.34
N THR A 15 9.67 17.09 1.21
CA THR A 15 9.95 18.16 0.23
C THR A 15 8.69 18.53 -0.55
N TRP A 16 8.56 19.79 -0.96
CA TRP A 16 7.42 20.23 -1.77
C TRP A 16 7.20 19.35 -3.02
N ARG A 17 8.29 18.97 -3.70
CA ARG A 17 8.24 18.06 -4.86
C ARG A 17 7.64 16.70 -4.50
N GLN A 18 8.07 16.09 -3.40
CA GLN A 18 7.54 14.79 -2.96
C GLN A 18 6.09 14.88 -2.50
N ILE A 19 5.72 15.94 -1.78
CA ILE A 19 4.34 16.20 -1.40
C ILE A 19 3.45 16.34 -2.65
N THR A 20 3.91 17.05 -3.68
CA THR A 20 3.16 17.15 -4.94
C THR A 20 3.01 15.79 -5.64
N ILE A 21 4.05 14.95 -5.64
CA ILE A 21 3.97 13.59 -6.21
C ILE A 21 3.00 12.72 -5.40
N TRP A 22 3.05 12.76 -4.07
CA TRP A 22 2.13 12.00 -3.23
C TRP A 22 0.70 12.47 -3.39
N ALA A 23 0.44 13.77 -3.40
CA ALA A 23 -0.88 14.33 -3.66
C ALA A 23 -1.40 13.92 -5.04
N LEU A 24 -0.53 13.94 -6.06
CA LEU A 24 -0.86 13.49 -7.41
C LEU A 24 -1.22 12.00 -7.42
N LEU A 25 -0.43 11.13 -6.79
CA LEU A 25 -0.73 9.69 -6.69
C LEU A 25 -2.06 9.44 -5.98
N ILE A 26 -2.33 10.16 -4.89
CA ILE A 26 -3.55 10.02 -4.07
C ILE A 26 -4.79 10.49 -4.84
N LEU A 27 -4.70 11.57 -5.62
CA LEU A 27 -5.86 12.21 -6.25
C LEU A 27 -6.07 11.81 -7.70
N ILE A 28 -5.01 11.69 -8.51
CA ILE A 28 -5.15 11.41 -9.95
C ILE A 28 -5.71 10.03 -10.20
N LEU A 29 -5.22 8.99 -9.52
CA LEU A 29 -5.69 7.63 -9.79
C LEU A 29 -7.20 7.46 -9.54
N PRO A 30 -7.75 7.90 -8.38
CA PRO A 30 -9.18 7.78 -8.15
C PRO A 30 -10.02 8.71 -9.05
N THR A 31 -9.53 9.91 -9.38
CA THR A 31 -10.27 10.84 -10.25
C THR A 31 -10.33 10.36 -11.69
N VAL A 32 -9.23 9.86 -12.25
CA VAL A 32 -9.24 9.23 -13.57
C VAL A 32 -10.20 8.04 -13.58
N GLN A 33 -10.14 7.17 -12.56
CA GLN A 33 -11.05 6.05 -12.46
C GLN A 33 -12.51 6.51 -12.36
N PHE A 34 -12.82 7.53 -11.57
CA PHE A 34 -14.16 8.11 -11.45
C PHE A 34 -14.70 8.56 -12.80
N LEU A 35 -13.90 9.32 -13.56
CA LEU A 35 -14.30 9.81 -14.89
C LEU A 35 -14.57 8.67 -15.88
N LEU A 36 -13.83 7.56 -15.78
CA LEU A 36 -14.05 6.39 -16.64
C LEU A 36 -15.33 5.63 -16.29
N ILE A 37 -15.72 5.58 -15.02
CA ILE A 37 -16.83 4.72 -14.56
C ILE A 37 -18.16 5.45 -14.40
N LYS A 38 -18.18 6.77 -14.19
CA LYS A 38 -19.41 7.48 -13.75
C LYS A 38 -20.59 7.29 -14.71
N ASP A 39 -20.33 7.27 -16.01
CA ASP A 39 -21.36 7.18 -17.06
C ASP A 39 -21.45 5.78 -17.69
N ASN A 40 -20.44 4.93 -17.48
CA ASN A 40 -20.29 3.64 -18.15
C ASN A 40 -20.64 2.44 -17.25
N TYR A 41 -21.11 2.68 -16.02
CA TYR A 41 -21.35 1.63 -15.05
C TYR A 41 -22.69 1.80 -14.34
N VAL A 42 -23.33 0.67 -14.02
CA VAL A 42 -24.58 0.63 -13.25
C VAL A 42 -24.23 0.37 -11.79
N PHE A 43 -24.60 1.29 -10.92
CA PHE A 43 -24.38 1.18 -9.48
C PHE A 43 -25.70 0.88 -8.78
N TYR A 44 -25.71 -0.13 -7.91
CA TYR A 44 -26.90 -0.49 -7.12
C TYR A 44 -26.83 0.05 -5.69
N ARG A 45 -25.61 0.24 -5.17
CA ARG A 45 -25.34 0.82 -3.86
C ARG A 45 -24.25 1.88 -3.97
N GLN A 46 -24.28 2.86 -3.06
CA GLN A 46 -23.19 3.84 -2.96
C GLN A 46 -21.83 3.18 -2.70
N LEU A 47 -21.84 2.08 -1.96
CA LEU A 47 -20.63 1.29 -1.71
C LEU A 47 -20.02 0.75 -3.01
N ASP A 48 -20.82 0.39 -4.00
CA ASP A 48 -20.33 -0.16 -5.27
C ASP A 48 -19.48 0.87 -6.03
N LEU A 49 -19.79 2.17 -5.90
CA LEU A 49 -18.96 3.25 -6.44
C LEU A 49 -17.57 3.24 -5.79
N PHE A 50 -17.49 3.16 -4.47
CA PHE A 50 -16.23 3.09 -3.75
C PHE A 50 -15.39 1.87 -4.14
N LEU A 51 -16.01 0.68 -4.20
CA LEU A 51 -15.34 -0.56 -4.59
C LEU A 51 -14.79 -0.45 -6.02
N ARG A 52 -15.57 0.13 -6.93
CA ARG A 52 -15.17 0.31 -8.33
C ARG A 52 -14.04 1.33 -8.50
N LEU A 53 -14.04 2.42 -7.72
CA LEU A 53 -12.96 3.42 -7.73
C LEU A 53 -11.60 2.84 -7.33
N ASN A 54 -11.59 1.85 -6.45
CA ASN A 54 -10.37 1.19 -6.00
C ASN A 54 -10.08 -0.13 -6.72
N SER A 55 -10.84 -0.46 -7.76
CA SER A 55 -10.65 -1.66 -8.58
C SER A 55 -9.72 -1.41 -9.78
N ASN A 56 -9.33 -2.48 -10.47
CA ASN A 56 -8.53 -2.47 -11.71
C ASN A 56 -7.10 -1.93 -11.56
N PHE A 57 -6.89 -0.63 -11.75
CA PHE A 57 -5.55 -0.05 -11.82
C PHE A 57 -4.89 0.08 -10.45
N VAL A 58 -5.67 0.41 -9.42
CA VAL A 58 -5.13 0.61 -8.06
C VAL A 58 -4.50 -0.70 -7.54
N PRO A 59 -5.17 -1.86 -7.58
CA PRO A 59 -4.56 -3.12 -7.12
C PRO A 59 -3.31 -3.50 -7.92
N LEU A 60 -3.37 -3.37 -9.25
CA LEU A 60 -2.26 -3.73 -10.14
C LEU A 60 -1.00 -2.90 -9.86
N LEU A 61 -1.15 -1.59 -9.70
CA LEU A 61 -0.04 -0.66 -9.52
C LEU A 61 0.36 -0.49 -8.05
N PHE A 62 -0.42 -1.02 -7.11
CA PHE A 62 -0.24 -0.81 -5.68
C PHE A 62 1.19 -1.06 -5.19
N PRO A 63 1.84 -2.21 -5.48
CA PRO A 63 3.21 -2.46 -5.02
C PRO A 63 4.20 -1.43 -5.56
N ILE A 64 4.03 -0.99 -6.81
CA ILE A 64 4.91 0.01 -7.43
C ILE A 64 4.72 1.35 -6.74
N ILE A 65 3.47 1.78 -6.54
CA ILE A 65 3.13 3.05 -5.91
C ILE A 65 3.77 3.15 -4.52
N VAL A 66 3.60 2.12 -3.68
CA VAL A 66 4.11 2.15 -2.31
C VAL A 66 5.63 2.10 -2.24
N VAL A 67 6.30 1.41 -3.17
CA VAL A 67 7.76 1.37 -3.25
C VAL A 67 8.34 2.73 -3.64
N LEU A 68 7.69 3.44 -4.56
CA LEU A 68 8.17 4.73 -5.06
C LEU A 68 8.05 5.87 -4.05
N VAL A 69 7.26 5.71 -2.99
CA VAL A 69 7.04 6.73 -1.96
C VAL A 69 8.35 7.22 -1.33
N ASN A 70 9.19 6.28 -0.86
CA ASN A 70 10.38 6.62 -0.08
C ASN A 70 11.59 5.70 -0.32
N ALA A 71 11.42 4.48 -0.85
CA ALA A 71 12.55 3.57 -1.05
C ALA A 71 13.58 4.11 -2.06
N THR A 72 13.14 4.91 -3.04
CA THR A 72 13.99 5.55 -4.05
C THR A 72 14.95 6.60 -3.49
N GLN A 73 14.59 7.27 -2.38
CA GLN A 73 15.48 8.23 -1.73
C GLN A 73 16.75 7.55 -1.20
N PHE A 74 16.59 6.37 -0.60
CA PHE A 74 17.69 5.61 -0.05
C PHE A 74 18.66 5.10 -1.15
N VAL A 75 18.14 4.78 -2.34
CA VAL A 75 18.97 4.46 -3.50
C VAL A 75 19.89 5.63 -3.87
N GLY A 76 19.37 6.85 -3.84
CA GLY A 76 20.17 8.06 -4.07
C GLY A 76 21.26 8.25 -3.02
N GLU A 77 20.97 7.94 -1.76
CA GLU A 77 21.95 8.03 -0.66
C GLU A 77 23.05 6.98 -0.76
N GLN A 78 22.72 5.74 -1.14
CA GLN A 78 23.72 4.69 -1.41
C GLN A 78 24.64 5.07 -2.58
N LYS A 79 24.08 5.63 -3.66
CA LYS A 79 24.86 6.00 -4.84
C LYS A 79 25.87 7.13 -4.58
N ASN A 80 25.60 8.00 -3.61
CA ASN A 80 26.41 9.18 -3.31
C ASN A 80 27.30 8.99 -2.06
N ASP A 81 27.51 7.73 -1.62
CA ASP A 81 28.29 7.37 -0.43
C ASP A 81 27.87 8.11 0.87
N PHE A 82 26.63 8.59 0.91
CA PHE A 82 26.13 9.42 2.01
C PHE A 82 26.13 8.69 3.36
N ILE A 83 26.01 7.37 3.31
CA ILE A 83 26.00 6.49 4.48
C ILE A 83 27.37 6.52 5.18
N GLN A 84 28.49 6.55 4.44
CA GLN A 84 29.83 6.58 5.02
C GLN A 84 30.06 7.87 5.81
N TYR A 85 29.65 9.02 5.26
CA TYR A 85 29.78 10.32 5.94
C TYR A 85 28.88 10.44 7.17
N THR A 86 27.67 9.87 7.13
CA THR A 86 26.71 9.96 8.23
C THR A 86 27.12 9.08 9.42
N ARG A 87 27.83 7.97 9.16
CA ARG A 87 28.29 7.03 10.19
C ARG A 87 29.25 7.64 11.21
N LEU A 88 29.94 8.72 10.85
CA LEU A 88 30.83 9.47 11.75
C LEU A 88 30.06 10.20 12.87
N ARG A 89 28.76 10.42 12.68
CA ARG A 89 27.93 11.23 13.60
C ARG A 89 26.82 10.42 14.27
N ILE A 90 26.35 9.35 13.63
CA ILE A 90 25.20 8.55 14.09
C ILE A 90 25.52 7.06 13.92
N PRO A 91 25.22 6.20 14.92
CA PRO A 91 25.41 4.76 14.77
C PRO A 91 24.54 4.21 13.63
N LEU A 92 25.16 3.37 12.78
CA LEU A 92 24.56 2.85 11.55
C LEU A 92 23.21 2.16 11.79
N THR A 93 23.09 1.41 12.89
CA THR A 93 21.84 0.75 13.29
C THR A 93 20.71 1.77 13.51
N THR A 94 20.97 2.86 14.24
CA THR A 94 19.95 3.89 14.51
C THR A 94 19.55 4.62 13.23
N TYR A 95 20.49 4.83 12.32
CA TYR A 95 20.22 5.42 11.01
C TYR A 95 19.31 4.52 10.15
N LEU A 96 19.66 3.25 9.98
CA LEU A 96 18.88 2.30 9.17
C LEU A 96 17.49 2.03 9.77
N TYR A 97 17.39 1.86 11.09
CA TYR A 97 16.08 1.74 11.76
C TYR A 97 15.24 3.02 11.63
N GLY A 98 15.87 4.20 11.69
CA GLY A 98 15.21 5.47 11.43
C GLY A 98 14.60 5.51 10.02
N LYS A 99 15.37 5.10 9.01
CA LYS A 99 14.89 5.00 7.62
C LYS A 99 13.73 4.02 7.46
N LEU A 100 13.84 2.84 8.05
CA LEU A 100 12.78 1.82 8.01
C LEU A 100 11.47 2.33 8.64
N LEU A 101 11.55 2.95 9.81
CA LEU A 101 10.37 3.49 10.49
C LEU A 101 9.76 4.69 9.74
N THR A 102 10.59 5.60 9.23
CA THR A 102 10.10 6.72 8.41
C THR A 102 9.42 6.21 7.14
N ASN A 103 10.04 5.24 6.45
CA ASN A 103 9.44 4.60 5.28
C ASN A 103 8.10 3.96 5.63
N ALA A 104 8.04 3.21 6.73
CA ALA A 104 6.83 2.54 7.18
C ALA A 104 5.70 3.54 7.47
N ILE A 105 5.98 4.61 8.23
CA ILE A 105 4.98 5.64 8.58
C ILE A 105 4.46 6.36 7.33
N LEU A 106 5.35 6.79 6.43
CA LEU A 106 4.96 7.52 5.21
C LEU A 106 4.12 6.65 4.29
N THR A 107 4.56 5.43 4.03
CA THR A 107 3.89 4.50 3.12
C THR A 107 2.56 4.01 3.68
N PHE A 108 2.48 3.78 4.99
CA PHE A 108 1.21 3.55 5.69
C PHE A 108 0.25 4.71 5.47
N THR A 109 0.69 5.93 5.73
CA THR A 109 -0.15 7.14 5.65
C THR A 109 -0.65 7.37 4.21
N ILE A 110 0.23 7.25 3.22
CA ILE A 110 -0.14 7.44 1.81
C ILE A 110 -1.10 6.33 1.35
N SER A 111 -0.81 5.06 1.67
CA SER A 111 -1.68 3.93 1.30
C SER A 111 -3.06 4.02 1.98
N PHE A 112 -3.09 4.47 3.23
CA PHE A 112 -4.34 4.78 3.94
C PHE A 112 -5.13 5.87 3.21
N LEU A 113 -4.48 6.99 2.86
CA LEU A 113 -5.15 8.12 2.18
C LEU A 113 -5.62 7.78 0.76
N ILE A 114 -4.88 6.94 0.02
CA ILE A 114 -5.26 6.46 -1.32
C ILE A 114 -6.64 5.79 -1.29
N VAL A 115 -7.00 5.09 -0.22
CA VAL A 115 -8.29 4.40 -0.09
C VAL A 115 -9.31 5.24 0.68
N PHE A 116 -8.88 5.91 1.74
CA PHE A 116 -9.77 6.67 2.62
C PHE A 116 -10.38 7.90 1.95
N LEU A 117 -9.61 8.63 1.13
CA LEU A 117 -10.16 9.81 0.45
C LEU A 117 -11.23 9.43 -0.60
N PRO A 118 -11.02 8.44 -1.49
CA PRO A 118 -12.09 7.95 -2.36
C PRO A 118 -13.28 7.39 -1.60
N PHE A 119 -13.07 6.77 -0.44
CA PHE A 119 -14.15 6.32 0.44
C PHE A 119 -15.01 7.49 0.92
N VAL A 120 -14.38 8.52 1.48
CA VAL A 120 -15.09 9.73 1.95
C VAL A 120 -15.81 10.41 0.80
N PHE A 121 -15.16 10.53 -0.36
CA PHE A 121 -15.78 11.08 -1.55
C PHE A 121 -17.03 10.29 -1.95
N SER A 122 -16.91 8.97 -2.07
CA SER A 122 -18.01 8.11 -2.50
C SER A 122 -19.16 8.09 -1.50
N MET A 123 -18.90 7.93 -0.21
CA MET A 123 -19.98 7.73 0.77
C MET A 123 -20.59 9.03 1.29
N TYR A 124 -19.84 10.14 1.28
CA TYR A 124 -20.25 11.38 1.95
C TYR A 124 -20.25 12.62 1.07
N ILE A 125 -19.59 12.65 -0.08
CA ILE A 125 -19.56 13.85 -0.93
C ILE A 125 -20.44 13.65 -2.16
N GLU A 126 -20.24 12.55 -2.87
CA GLU A 126 -20.95 12.23 -4.11
C GLU A 126 -22.49 12.22 -3.94
N PRO A 127 -23.08 11.67 -2.86
CA PRO A 127 -24.54 11.68 -2.68
C PRO A 127 -25.15 13.08 -2.63
N PHE A 128 -24.39 14.09 -2.19
CA PHE A 128 -24.84 15.50 -2.21
C PHE A 128 -24.65 16.17 -3.57
N LEU A 129 -23.67 15.71 -4.36
CA LEU A 129 -23.44 16.21 -5.71
C LEU A 129 -24.44 15.60 -6.71
N GLY A 130 -24.91 14.38 -6.47
CA GLY A 130 -25.89 13.68 -7.31
C GLY A 130 -25.38 13.44 -8.74
N VAL A 131 -24.08 13.19 -8.89
CA VAL A 131 -23.41 13.05 -10.19
C VAL A 131 -23.56 11.64 -10.74
N VAL A 132 -23.65 10.65 -9.85
CA VAL A 132 -23.79 9.23 -10.13
C VAL A 132 -25.24 8.81 -9.88
N LYS A 133 -25.81 8.06 -10.83
CA LYS A 133 -27.16 7.50 -10.71
C LYS A 133 -27.09 6.12 -10.08
N ILE A 134 -27.83 5.96 -8.99
CA ILE A 134 -28.06 4.65 -8.36
C ILE A 134 -29.32 4.04 -8.97
N TYR A 135 -29.23 2.81 -9.45
CA TYR A 135 -30.32 2.07 -10.05
C TYR A 135 -30.91 1.07 -9.05
N PRO A 136 -32.23 0.79 -9.11
CA PRO A 136 -32.80 -0.29 -8.34
C PRO A 136 -32.21 -1.64 -8.80
N PRO A 137 -32.03 -2.63 -7.88
CA PRO A 137 -31.45 -3.91 -8.24
C PRO A 137 -32.26 -4.74 -9.25
N ASP A 138 -33.58 -4.53 -9.35
CA ASP A 138 -34.50 -5.19 -10.30
C ASP A 138 -34.29 -6.71 -10.42
N GLY A 139 -34.08 -7.39 -9.29
CA GLY A 139 -33.85 -8.84 -9.24
C GLY A 139 -32.41 -9.30 -9.51
N ASN A 140 -31.49 -8.38 -9.80
CA ASN A 140 -30.07 -8.70 -9.92
C ASN A 140 -29.44 -8.97 -8.54
N PRO A 141 -28.63 -10.04 -8.40
CA PRO A 141 -27.94 -10.32 -7.16
C PRO A 141 -26.90 -9.24 -6.88
N ILE A 142 -26.93 -8.66 -5.68
CA ILE A 142 -25.94 -7.69 -5.23
C ILE A 142 -24.74 -8.48 -4.66
N PRO A 143 -23.54 -8.41 -5.30
CA PRO A 143 -22.38 -9.13 -4.80
C PRO A 143 -21.86 -8.46 -3.53
N TYR A 144 -21.57 -9.27 -2.50
CA TYR A 144 -20.87 -8.83 -1.30
C TYR A 144 -19.39 -9.18 -1.42
N THR A 145 -18.54 -8.23 -1.04
CA THR A 145 -17.09 -8.35 -1.03
C THR A 145 -16.54 -8.56 0.38
N THR A 146 -15.29 -9.04 0.48
CA THR A 146 -14.64 -9.21 1.79
C THR A 146 -14.48 -7.84 2.48
N PHE A 147 -14.58 -7.81 3.81
CA PHE A 147 -14.72 -6.62 4.67
C PHE A 147 -16.11 -5.97 4.73
N GLU A 148 -17.04 -6.21 3.79
CA GLU A 148 -18.42 -5.72 3.94
C GLU A 148 -19.10 -6.29 5.20
N GLN A 149 -18.64 -7.44 5.68
CA GLN A 149 -19.00 -8.01 6.97
C GLN A 149 -18.75 -7.07 8.16
N LEU A 150 -17.95 -6.01 8.01
CA LEU A 150 -17.70 -5.01 9.06
C LEU A 150 -18.68 -3.85 9.01
N LEU A 151 -19.56 -3.77 8.00
CA LEU A 151 -20.54 -2.69 7.88
C LEU A 151 -21.56 -2.67 9.03
N PHE A 152 -21.73 -3.77 9.79
CA PHE A 152 -22.57 -3.75 11.00
C PHE A 152 -22.04 -2.76 12.06
N LEU A 153 -20.75 -2.42 12.03
CA LEU A 153 -20.15 -1.41 12.90
C LEU A 153 -20.47 0.03 12.44
N GLY A 154 -21.02 0.18 11.24
CA GLY A 154 -21.32 1.45 10.60
C GLY A 154 -20.38 1.76 9.42
N THR A 155 -20.84 2.69 8.58
CA THR A 155 -20.15 3.09 7.35
C THR A 155 -18.75 3.68 7.61
N LEU A 156 -18.63 4.64 8.52
CA LEU A 156 -17.35 5.29 8.80
C LEU A 156 -16.32 4.32 9.43
N PRO A 157 -16.68 3.50 10.44
CA PRO A 157 -15.77 2.47 10.96
C PRO A 157 -15.29 1.49 9.88
N TYR A 158 -16.16 1.05 8.98
CA TYR A 158 -15.77 0.22 7.83
C TYR A 158 -14.69 0.90 6.99
N GLY A 159 -14.90 2.15 6.57
CA GLY A 159 -13.94 2.89 5.75
C GLY A 159 -12.59 3.07 6.44
N ILE A 160 -12.59 3.36 7.75
CA ILE A 160 -11.36 3.48 8.55
C ILE A 160 -10.64 2.14 8.65
N ILE A 161 -11.33 1.06 9.06
CA ILE A 161 -10.71 -0.26 9.26
C ILE A 161 -10.13 -0.79 7.95
N TYR A 162 -10.88 -0.68 6.85
CA TYR A 162 -10.40 -1.12 5.54
C TYR A 162 -9.21 -0.28 5.06
N SER A 163 -9.23 1.04 5.25
CA SER A 163 -8.10 1.90 4.90
C SER A 163 -6.86 1.62 5.75
N ILE A 164 -7.02 1.29 7.04
CA ILE A 164 -5.93 0.82 7.91
C ILE A 164 -5.35 -0.49 7.36
N TRP A 165 -6.20 -1.42 6.94
CA TRP A 165 -5.76 -2.69 6.36
C TRP A 165 -4.87 -2.50 5.11
N VAL A 166 -5.32 -1.65 4.19
CA VAL A 166 -4.52 -1.32 2.99
C VAL A 166 -3.24 -0.57 3.37
N GLY A 167 -3.33 0.34 4.35
CA GLY A 167 -2.19 1.02 4.97
C GLY A 167 -1.11 0.06 5.48
N LEU A 168 -1.51 -0.95 6.26
CA LEU A 168 -0.63 -1.97 6.82
C LEU A 168 0.06 -2.78 5.72
N ASN A 169 -0.68 -3.20 4.68
CA ASN A 169 -0.08 -3.92 3.57
C ASN A 169 0.93 -3.06 2.81
N GLY A 170 0.56 -1.80 2.48
CA GLY A 170 1.45 -0.88 1.77
C GLY A 170 2.76 -0.64 2.52
N MET A 171 2.67 -0.49 3.84
CA MET A 171 3.82 -0.41 4.74
C MET A 171 4.73 -1.64 4.64
N MET A 172 4.17 -2.85 4.62
CA MET A 172 4.95 -4.08 4.52
C MET A 172 5.66 -4.20 3.16
N TYR A 173 4.96 -3.97 2.05
CA TYR A 173 5.56 -4.01 0.70
C TYR A 173 6.71 -3.01 0.56
N ALA A 174 6.52 -1.77 1.02
CA ALA A 174 7.56 -0.76 0.96
C ALA A 174 8.74 -1.08 1.89
N THR A 175 8.49 -1.69 3.04
CA THR A 175 9.55 -2.10 3.98
C THR A 175 10.38 -3.25 3.41
N ILE A 176 9.76 -4.24 2.77
CA ILE A 176 10.46 -5.31 2.05
C ILE A 176 11.35 -4.71 0.96
N ALA A 177 10.85 -3.74 0.19
CA ALA A 177 11.62 -3.07 -0.85
C ALA A 177 12.86 -2.37 -0.27
N LEU A 178 12.66 -1.58 0.79
CA LEU A 178 13.75 -0.85 1.43
C LEU A 178 14.79 -1.80 2.04
N LEU A 179 14.35 -2.87 2.70
CA LEU A 179 15.24 -3.93 3.20
C LEU A 179 16.00 -4.60 2.06
N ALA A 180 15.35 -4.91 0.94
CA ALA A 180 16.00 -5.47 -0.23
C ALA A 180 17.06 -4.53 -0.80
N VAL A 181 16.82 -3.21 -0.83
CA VAL A 181 17.83 -2.22 -1.25
C VAL A 181 18.99 -2.16 -0.24
N MET A 182 18.67 -2.28 1.06
CA MET A 182 19.64 -2.39 2.14
C MET A 182 20.38 -3.74 2.17
N ILE A 183 20.01 -4.72 1.34
CA ILE A 183 20.70 -6.03 1.24
C ILE A 183 21.41 -6.24 -0.11
N LEU A 184 20.80 -5.80 -1.22
CA LEU A 184 21.27 -6.07 -2.58
C LEU A 184 22.02 -4.88 -3.17
N ASP A 185 23.06 -5.14 -3.97
CA ASP A 185 23.87 -4.09 -4.61
C ASP A 185 23.22 -3.49 -5.86
N LYS A 186 22.16 -4.13 -6.37
CA LYS A 186 21.44 -3.73 -7.58
C LYS A 186 20.08 -3.12 -7.19
N PRO A 187 19.95 -1.78 -7.11
CA PRO A 187 18.72 -1.14 -6.63
C PRO A 187 17.48 -1.48 -7.46
N PHE A 188 17.63 -1.59 -8.78
CA PHE A 188 16.53 -1.94 -9.67
C PHE A 188 15.95 -3.33 -9.35
N VAL A 189 16.82 -4.32 -9.11
CA VAL A 189 16.40 -5.67 -8.72
C VAL A 189 15.69 -5.62 -7.38
N ALA A 190 16.28 -4.93 -6.40
CA ALA A 190 15.71 -4.80 -5.06
C ALA A 190 14.31 -4.17 -5.05
N LEU A 191 14.13 -3.06 -5.77
CA LEU A 191 12.85 -2.35 -5.85
C LEU A 191 11.78 -3.15 -6.63
N SER A 192 12.19 -4.08 -7.51
CA SER A 192 11.27 -4.90 -8.30
C SER A 192 10.74 -6.12 -7.53
N ILE A 193 11.42 -6.59 -6.48
CA ILE A 193 11.05 -7.80 -5.72
C ILE A 193 9.59 -7.76 -5.20
N PRO A 194 9.13 -6.70 -4.52
CA PRO A 194 7.76 -6.66 -3.99
C PRO A 194 6.70 -6.74 -5.09
N PHE A 195 6.95 -6.11 -6.24
CA PHE A 195 6.06 -6.14 -7.40
C PHE A 195 6.03 -7.51 -8.08
N ILE A 196 7.20 -8.11 -8.30
CA ILE A 196 7.31 -9.46 -8.87
C ILE A 196 6.63 -10.48 -7.94
N TYR A 197 6.85 -10.39 -6.63
CA TYR A 197 6.17 -11.23 -5.65
C TYR A 197 4.65 -11.09 -5.76
N TYR A 198 4.13 -9.86 -5.78
CA TYR A 198 2.69 -9.59 -5.88
C TYR A 198 2.06 -10.26 -7.11
N LEU A 199 2.64 -10.03 -8.29
CA LEU A 199 2.13 -10.60 -9.54
C LEU A 199 2.27 -12.11 -9.62
N LEU A 200 3.43 -12.66 -9.23
CA LEU A 200 3.66 -14.10 -9.28
C LEU A 200 2.77 -14.83 -8.27
N ALA A 201 2.60 -14.30 -7.06
CA ALA A 201 1.72 -14.90 -6.06
C ALA A 201 0.26 -14.85 -6.52
N ASP A 202 -0.20 -13.76 -7.12
CA ASP A 202 -1.52 -13.68 -7.75
C ASP A 202 -1.71 -14.73 -8.85
N PHE A 203 -0.73 -14.89 -9.73
CA PHE A 203 -0.79 -15.88 -10.81
C PHE A 203 -0.79 -17.31 -10.25
N VAL A 204 0.13 -17.64 -9.34
CA VAL A 204 0.26 -18.97 -8.74
C VAL A 204 -1.01 -19.35 -7.98
N THR A 205 -1.57 -18.45 -7.18
CA THR A 205 -2.80 -18.71 -6.43
C THR A 205 -4.00 -18.94 -7.35
N GLN A 206 -4.07 -18.25 -8.48
CA GLN A 206 -5.08 -18.50 -9.52
C GLN A 206 -4.90 -19.87 -10.17
N VAL A 207 -3.69 -20.24 -10.59
CA VAL A 207 -3.38 -21.55 -11.20
C VAL A 207 -3.71 -22.71 -10.25
N LEU A 208 -3.44 -22.54 -8.96
CA LEU A 208 -3.72 -23.54 -7.92
C LEU A 208 -5.19 -23.55 -7.45
N GLY A 209 -6.06 -22.70 -8.00
CA GLY A 209 -7.47 -22.62 -7.60
C GLY A 209 -7.71 -22.06 -6.20
N VAL A 210 -6.72 -21.39 -5.60
CA VAL A 210 -6.76 -20.80 -4.26
C VAL A 210 -6.72 -19.28 -4.28
N PHE A 211 -7.45 -18.68 -5.24
CA PHE A 211 -7.49 -17.23 -5.50
C PHE A 211 -7.84 -16.38 -4.26
N LYS A 212 -8.54 -16.94 -3.26
CA LYS A 212 -8.83 -16.29 -1.97
C LYS A 212 -7.57 -15.90 -1.16
N PHE A 213 -6.41 -16.48 -1.46
CA PHE A 213 -5.13 -16.15 -0.84
C PHE A 213 -4.22 -15.32 -1.76
N SER A 214 -4.72 -14.84 -2.89
CA SER A 214 -3.97 -13.94 -3.76
C SER A 214 -3.73 -12.59 -3.06
N PRO A 215 -2.52 -12.01 -3.12
CA PRO A 215 -2.27 -10.66 -2.62
C PRO A 215 -3.28 -9.61 -3.11
N SER A 216 -3.67 -9.63 -4.39
CA SER A 216 -4.68 -8.68 -4.87
C SER A 216 -6.03 -8.87 -4.24
N SER A 217 -6.52 -10.11 -4.15
CA SER A 217 -7.85 -10.36 -3.58
C SER A 217 -7.89 -10.22 -2.07
N THR A 218 -6.75 -10.20 -1.37
CA THR A 218 -6.71 -9.99 0.09
C THR A 218 -6.53 -8.52 0.49
N ILE A 219 -5.90 -7.70 -0.36
CA ILE A 219 -5.81 -6.24 -0.15
C ILE A 219 -7.03 -5.52 -0.75
N PHE A 220 -7.43 -5.93 -1.96
CA PHE A 220 -8.51 -5.34 -2.74
C PHE A 220 -9.50 -6.44 -3.17
N PRO A 221 -10.37 -6.91 -2.27
CA PRO A 221 -11.27 -8.06 -2.49
C PRO A 221 -12.47 -7.75 -3.40
N PHE A 222 -12.29 -6.92 -4.42
CA PHE A 222 -13.39 -6.41 -5.26
C PHE A 222 -13.73 -7.34 -6.43
N SER A 223 -12.80 -8.23 -6.79
CA SER A 223 -12.95 -9.17 -7.91
C SER A 223 -13.48 -10.54 -7.50
N ILE A 224 -13.70 -10.76 -6.20
CA ILE A 224 -14.07 -12.07 -5.65
C ILE A 224 -15.26 -11.95 -4.71
N SER A 225 -16.02 -13.04 -4.58
CA SER A 225 -17.07 -13.13 -3.57
C SER A 225 -16.48 -13.07 -2.17
N GLN A 226 -17.25 -12.51 -1.23
CA GLN A 226 -16.92 -12.43 0.18
C GLN A 226 -16.30 -13.72 0.74
N GLN A 227 -15.12 -13.59 1.34
CA GLN A 227 -14.41 -14.66 2.04
C GLN A 227 -14.46 -14.44 3.56
N PRO A 228 -14.18 -15.48 4.37
CA PRO A 228 -13.93 -15.31 5.80
C PRO A 228 -12.72 -14.38 6.06
N LEU A 229 -12.82 -13.49 7.05
CA LEU A 229 -11.76 -12.50 7.35
C LEU A 229 -10.39 -13.12 7.65
N TRP A 230 -10.33 -14.36 8.17
CA TRP A 230 -9.06 -15.04 8.46
C TRP A 230 -8.20 -15.25 7.20
N THR A 231 -8.83 -15.36 6.02
CA THR A 231 -8.12 -15.60 4.75
C THR A 231 -7.17 -14.47 4.37
N VAL A 232 -7.55 -13.25 4.72
CA VAL A 232 -6.83 -12.02 4.41
C VAL A 232 -5.54 -11.90 5.23
N PHE A 233 -5.50 -12.50 6.41
CA PHE A 233 -4.29 -12.53 7.26
C PHE A 233 -3.22 -13.50 6.78
N VAL A 234 -3.54 -14.49 5.93
CA VAL A 234 -2.58 -15.50 5.49
C VAL A 234 -1.48 -14.87 4.61
N PRO A 235 -1.78 -14.14 3.51
CA PRO A 235 -0.73 -13.47 2.73
C PRO A 235 -0.02 -12.37 3.51
N PHE A 236 -0.73 -11.69 4.42
CA PHE A 236 -0.12 -10.68 5.29
C PHE A 236 0.89 -11.28 6.25
N ALA A 237 0.62 -12.46 6.81
CA ALA A 237 1.59 -13.18 7.64
C ALA A 237 2.86 -13.54 6.86
N VAL A 238 2.74 -13.90 5.58
CA VAL A 238 3.90 -14.13 4.69
C VAL A 238 4.73 -12.85 4.54
N LEU A 239 4.09 -11.69 4.36
CA LEU A 239 4.80 -10.40 4.32
C LEU A 239 5.53 -10.10 5.64
N CYS A 240 4.87 -10.33 6.79
CA CYS A 240 5.50 -10.16 8.10
C CYS A 240 6.72 -11.07 8.27
N LEU A 241 6.62 -12.34 7.88
CA LEU A 241 7.74 -13.28 7.91
C LEU A 241 8.89 -12.81 7.00
N ALA A 242 8.58 -12.35 5.79
CA ALA A 242 9.59 -11.81 4.88
C ALA A 242 10.33 -10.60 5.48
N VAL A 243 9.61 -9.65 6.09
CA VAL A 243 10.22 -8.50 6.78
C VAL A 243 11.12 -8.96 7.93
N ILE A 244 10.68 -9.93 8.74
CA ILE A 244 11.47 -10.46 9.86
C ILE A 244 12.76 -11.12 9.34
N ILE A 245 12.65 -12.01 8.34
CA ILE A 245 13.80 -12.72 7.77
C ILE A 245 14.81 -11.74 7.18
N LEU A 246 14.36 -10.79 6.36
CA LEU A 246 15.22 -9.78 5.76
C LEU A 246 15.84 -8.87 6.82
N GLY A 247 15.09 -8.49 7.85
CA GLY A 247 15.58 -7.68 8.96
C GLY A 247 16.67 -8.39 9.78
N LEU A 248 16.50 -9.69 10.07
CA LEU A 248 17.51 -10.50 10.75
C LEU A 248 18.77 -10.65 9.88
N TYR A 249 18.60 -10.97 8.60
CA TYR A 249 19.71 -11.08 7.65
C TYR A 249 20.51 -9.78 7.54
N LEU A 250 19.83 -8.63 7.47
CA LEU A 250 20.48 -7.32 7.45
C LEU A 250 21.27 -7.06 8.73
N LYS A 251 20.71 -7.41 9.90
CA LYS A 251 21.36 -7.23 11.20
C LYS A 251 22.66 -8.02 11.30
N GLU A 252 22.69 -9.27 10.82
CA GLU A 252 23.87 -10.13 10.85
C GLU A 252 24.98 -9.66 9.89
N ASN A 253 24.60 -9.08 8.74
CA ASN A 253 25.55 -8.67 7.69
C ASN A 253 25.85 -7.16 7.67
N LEU A 254 25.35 -6.43 8.67
CA LEU A 254 25.33 -4.97 8.70
C LEU A 254 26.73 -4.35 8.61
N TYR A 255 27.69 -4.90 9.34
CA TYR A 255 29.07 -4.40 9.37
C TYR A 255 29.86 -4.80 8.13
N LYS A 256 29.71 -6.05 7.65
CA LYS A 256 30.41 -6.53 6.44
C LYS A 256 30.07 -5.75 5.18
N ARG A 257 28.87 -5.17 5.12
CA ARG A 257 28.38 -4.48 3.92
C ARG A 257 28.76 -3.00 3.85
N TYR A 258 28.90 -2.36 5.02
CA TYR A 258 29.06 -0.91 5.11
C TYR A 258 30.44 -0.49 5.68
N GLU A 259 31.37 -1.43 5.83
CA GLU A 259 32.83 -1.21 5.96
C GLU A 259 33.47 -0.94 4.60
#